data_AF-A0A2P7B8V7-F1
#
_entry.id   AF-A0A2P7B8V7-F1
#
_cell.length_a   1.000
_cell.length_b   1.000
_cell.length_c   1.000
_cell.angle_alpha   90.00
_cell.angle_beta   90.00
_cell.angle_gamma   90.00
#
_symmetry.space_group_name_H-M   'P 1'
#
loop_
_entity.id
_entity.type
_entity.pdbx_description
1 polymer ?
#
loop_
_entity_poly.entity_id
_entity_poly.type
_entity_poly.pdbx_seq_one_letter_code
_entity_poly.pdbx_strand_id
1 'polypeptide(L)'
;MDDIVWQRTGVEPQEPSREFTAMGVNGIDVGRIYRIDGGPLKGRWRWIFLLGHSQFRQGIVSGHQASKQRAADQVCRTYRRYLETPGSDGGGQSRIPLKKPTNQDQAI
;
A
#
# COMPACT_ATOMS: atom_id res chain seq x y z
N MET A 1 -15.02 0.98 1.24
CA MET A 1 -14.05 2.09 1.30
C MET A 1 -12.69 1.46 1.42
N ASP A 2 -11.70 1.88 0.64
CA ASP A 2 -10.35 1.33 0.83
C ASP A 2 -9.78 1.96 2.08
N ASP A 3 -9.58 1.15 3.11
CA ASP A 3 -9.12 1.57 4.43
C ASP A 3 -7.62 1.87 4.40
N ILE A 4 -7.20 2.82 3.55
CA ILE A 4 -5.83 3.34 3.53
C ILE A 4 -5.79 4.81 3.92
N VAL A 5 -4.88 5.14 4.84
CA VAL A 5 -4.61 6.50 5.30
C VAL A 5 -3.25 6.92 4.79
N TRP A 6 -3.19 8.10 4.15
CA TRP A 6 -1.92 8.65 3.65
C TRP A 6 -1.24 9.51 4.71
N GLN A 7 0.02 9.20 5.00
CA GLN A 7 0.86 9.94 5.91
C GLN A 7 2.09 10.48 5.20
N ARG A 8 2.60 11.65 5.62
CA ARG A 8 3.86 12.19 5.12
C ARG A 8 5.01 11.35 5.64
N THR A 9 5.93 11.00 4.76
CA THR A 9 7.14 10.26 5.11
C THR A 9 8.25 11.28 5.29
N GLY A 10 8.42 11.78 6.51
CA GLY A 10 9.42 12.79 6.84
C GLY A 10 9.00 13.68 8.01
N VAL A 11 9.99 14.08 8.82
CA VAL A 11 9.81 14.86 10.06
C VAL A 11 9.93 16.36 9.80
N GLU A 12 10.43 16.77 8.62
CA GLU A 12 10.79 18.17 8.40
C GLU A 12 9.56 19.06 8.12
N PRO A 13 9.32 20.08 8.97
CA PRO A 13 8.10 20.92 8.89
C PRO A 13 8.05 21.84 7.67
N GLN A 14 9.18 22.08 6.99
CA GLN A 14 9.34 23.26 6.12
C GLN A 14 9.36 22.97 4.61
N GLU A 15 9.52 21.72 4.16
CA GLU A 15 9.34 21.40 2.75
C GLU A 15 7.96 20.81 2.47
N PRO A 16 7.32 21.12 1.32
CA PRO A 16 6.14 20.39 0.89
C PRO A 16 6.56 18.93 0.71
N SER A 17 6.23 18.11 1.71
CA SER A 17 6.64 16.70 1.76
C SER A 17 6.38 16.04 0.42
N ARG A 18 7.46 15.53 -0.17
CA ARG A 18 7.48 14.94 -1.51
C ARG A 18 7.35 13.43 -1.45
N GLU A 19 7.13 12.86 -0.27
CA GLU A 19 7.00 11.43 -0.02
C GLU A 19 5.83 11.15 0.93
N PHE A 20 5.04 10.15 0.59
CA PHE A 20 3.89 9.73 1.38
C PHE A 20 3.81 8.22 1.45
N THR A 21 3.48 7.69 2.61
CA THR A 21 3.19 6.27 2.85
C THR A 21 1.70 6.08 3.02
N ALA A 22 1.13 5.09 2.33
CA ALA A 22 -0.21 4.60 2.56
C ALA A 22 -0.18 3.54 3.66
N MET A 23 -0.98 3.73 4.69
CA MET A 23 -1.12 2.85 5.85
C MET A 23 -2.47 2.13 5.76
N GLY A 24 -2.48 0.80 5.78
CA GLY A 24 -3.70 0.00 5.83
C GLY A 24 -4.26 -0.16 7.25
N VAL A 25 -5.36 -0.89 7.38
CA VAL A 25 -5.91 -1.32 8.67
C VAL A 25 -4.82 -1.99 9.50
N ASN A 26 -4.73 -1.65 10.79
CA ASN A 26 -3.69 -2.06 11.74
C ASN A 26 -2.31 -1.40 11.54
N GLY A 27 -2.21 -0.34 10.76
CA GLY A 27 -0.96 0.45 10.64
C GLY A 27 0.12 -0.26 9.83
N ILE A 28 -0.27 -1.11 8.87
CA ILE A 28 0.67 -1.79 7.97
C ILE A 28 0.98 -0.87 6.78
N ASP A 29 2.26 -0.72 6.42
CA ASP A 29 2.70 -0.05 5.19
C ASP A 29 2.14 -0.79 3.96
N VAL A 30 1.20 -0.15 3.25
CA VAL A 30 0.58 -0.69 2.02
C VAL A 30 1.37 -0.28 0.78
N GLY A 31 1.82 0.96 0.73
CA GLY A 31 2.48 1.52 -0.45
C GLY A 31 3.10 2.88 -0.19
N ARG A 32 3.89 3.35 -1.14
CA ARG A 32 4.56 4.65 -1.06
C ARG A 32 4.44 5.40 -2.38
N ILE A 33 4.40 6.73 -2.28
CA ILE A 33 4.54 7.61 -3.43
C ILE A 33 5.58 8.69 -3.14
N TYR A 34 6.40 9.03 -4.13
CA TYR A 34 7.33 10.16 -4.01
C TYR A 34 7.60 10.86 -5.32
N ARG A 35 7.89 12.16 -5.25
CA ARG A 35 8.27 12.97 -6.41
C ARG A 35 9.73 12.72 -6.76
N ILE A 36 10.02 12.54 -8.04
CA ILE A 36 11.38 12.37 -8.55
C ILE A 36 12.00 13.74 -8.80
N ASP A 37 13.13 14.03 -8.16
CA ASP A 37 13.75 15.35 -8.24
C ASP A 37 14.84 15.47 -9.33
N GLY A 38 15.34 14.35 -9.85
CA GLY A 38 16.44 14.32 -10.82
C GLY A 38 16.26 13.33 -11.98
N GLY A 39 17.08 13.49 -13.01
CA GLY A 39 17.14 12.60 -14.17
C GLY A 39 15.97 12.73 -15.16
N PRO A 40 15.85 11.79 -16.12
CA PRO A 40 14.86 11.86 -17.21
C PRO A 40 13.40 11.86 -16.77
N LEU A 41 13.12 11.44 -15.53
CA LEU A 41 11.77 11.36 -14.96
C LEU A 41 11.51 12.47 -13.93
N LYS A 42 12.36 13.49 -13.86
CA LYS A 42 12.20 14.64 -12.98
C LYS A 42 10.78 15.21 -13.07
N GLY A 43 10.20 15.48 -11.89
CA GLY A 43 8.85 16.02 -11.75
C GLY A 43 7.74 14.97 -11.74
N ARG A 44 8.00 13.74 -12.23
CA ARG A 44 7.03 12.63 -12.12
C ARG A 44 6.95 12.09 -10.69
N TRP A 45 5.85 11.41 -10.41
CA TRP A 45 5.60 10.74 -9.14
C TRP A 45 5.80 9.25 -9.30
N ARG A 46 6.73 8.68 -8.54
CA ARG A 46 6.88 7.23 -8.41
C ARG A 46 5.84 6.71 -7.44
N TRP A 47 5.29 5.53 -7.72
CA TRP A 47 4.45 4.78 -6.81
C TRP A 47 5.00 3.36 -6.66
N ILE A 48 4.87 2.79 -5.47
CA ILE A 48 5.32 1.44 -5.13
C ILE A 48 4.26 0.82 -4.21
N PHE A 49 3.84 -0.39 -4.53
CA PHE A 49 3.01 -1.23 -3.68
C PHE A 49 3.91 -2.21 -2.92
N LEU A 50 3.69 -2.35 -1.61
CA LEU A 50 4.61 -3.03 -0.70
C LEU A 50 4.15 -4.41 -0.24
N LEU A 51 2.89 -4.78 -0.50
CA LEU A 51 2.31 -6.05 -0.05
C LEU A 51 2.32 -7.12 -1.15
N GLY A 52 1.97 -8.35 -0.77
CA GLY A 52 1.85 -9.51 -1.65
C GLY A 52 3.13 -10.35 -1.77
N HIS A 53 2.94 -11.63 -2.12
CA HIS A 53 4.02 -12.61 -2.32
C HIS A 53 4.54 -12.60 -3.77
N SER A 54 5.50 -13.47 -4.08
CA SER A 54 6.18 -13.52 -5.38
C SER A 54 5.20 -13.63 -6.55
N GLN A 55 4.13 -14.44 -6.47
CA GLN A 55 3.13 -14.57 -7.53
C GLN A 55 2.42 -13.24 -7.82
N PHE A 56 1.87 -12.58 -6.79
CA PHE A 56 1.21 -11.28 -6.93
C PHE A 56 2.17 -10.21 -7.50
N ARG A 57 3.43 -10.22 -7.03
CA ARG A 57 4.47 -9.27 -7.44
C ARG A 57 5.00 -9.45 -8.86
N GLN A 58 4.61 -10.51 -9.58
CA GLN A 58 4.87 -10.62 -11.02
C GLN A 58 4.05 -9.59 -11.82
N GLY A 59 2.96 -9.07 -11.25
CA GLY A 59 2.18 -7.98 -11.82
C GLY A 59 2.85 -6.60 -11.67
N ILE A 60 2.20 -5.57 -12.23
CA ILE A 60 2.64 -4.19 -12.07
C ILE A 60 2.37 -3.75 -10.62
N VAL A 61 3.42 -3.68 -9.81
CA VAL A 61 3.39 -3.23 -8.40
C VAL A 61 4.16 -1.93 -8.17
N SER A 62 4.68 -1.31 -9.22
CA SER A 62 5.29 0.01 -9.14
C SER A 62 5.31 0.70 -10.50
N GLY A 63 5.54 2.01 -10.52
CA GLY A 63 5.69 2.76 -11.76
C GLY A 63 5.76 4.27 -11.54
N HIS A 64 5.54 5.02 -12.61
CA HIS A 64 5.60 6.48 -12.61
C HIS A 64 4.33 7.11 -13.15
N GLN A 65 3.94 8.25 -12.57
CA GLN A 65 2.74 8.99 -12.93
C GLN A 65 3.04 10.49 -13.05
N ALA A 66 2.20 11.19 -13.80
CA ALA A 66 2.36 12.63 -14.01
C ALA A 66 2.05 13.47 -12.75
N SER A 67 1.30 12.93 -11.80
CA SER A 67 0.80 13.66 -10.64
C SER A 67 0.76 12.79 -9.38
N LYS A 68 0.82 13.41 -8.21
CA LYS A 68 0.64 12.77 -6.90
C LYS A 68 -0.64 11.95 -6.83
N GLN A 69 -1.78 12.52 -7.24
CA GLN A 69 -3.07 11.85 -7.17
C GLN A 69 -3.08 10.57 -8.00
N ARG A 70 -2.62 10.63 -9.26
CA ARG A 70 -2.51 9.43 -10.11
C ARG A 70 -1.59 8.37 -9.52
N ALA A 71 -0.50 8.75 -8.84
CA ALA A 71 0.38 7.81 -8.15
C ALA A 71 -0.34 7.14 -6.96
N ALA A 72 -1.07 7.93 -6.16
CA ALA A 72 -1.90 7.42 -5.06
C ALA A 72 -2.99 6.47 -5.56
N ASP A 73 -3.69 6.83 -6.66
CA ASP A 73 -4.73 6.00 -7.26
C ASP A 73 -4.20 4.63 -7.70
N GLN A 74 -2.95 4.57 -8.20
CA GLN A 74 -2.32 3.28 -8.54
C GLN A 74 -2.08 2.41 -7.31
N VAL A 75 -1.64 3.00 -6.19
CA VAL A 75 -1.51 2.27 -4.92
C VAL A 75 -2.88 1.78 -4.44
N CYS A 76 -3.92 2.62 -4.45
CA CYS A 76 -5.28 2.21 -4.07
C CYS A 76 -5.80 1.06 -4.95
N ARG A 77 -5.66 1.17 -6.27
CA ARG A 77 -6.09 0.13 -7.22
C ARG A 77 -5.33 -1.17 -7.00
N THR A 78 -4.02 -1.10 -6.78
CA THR A 78 -3.20 -2.28 -6.51
C THR A 78 -3.58 -2.90 -5.17
N TYR A 79 -3.93 -2.10 -4.16
CA TYR A 79 -4.40 -2.59 -2.87
C TYR A 79 -5.75 -3.33 -2.98
N ARG A 80 -6.72 -2.77 -3.71
CA ARG A 80 -7.98 -3.49 -4.01
C ARG A 80 -7.72 -4.83 -4.67
N ARG A 81 -6.91 -4.82 -5.74
CA ARG A 81 -6.53 -6.04 -6.44
C ARG A 81 -5.86 -7.04 -5.49
N TYR A 82 -4.98 -6.57 -4.60
CA TYR A 82 -4.35 -7.40 -3.59
C TYR A 82 -5.38 -8.06 -2.68
N LEU A 83 -6.33 -7.30 -2.13
CA LEU A 83 -7.39 -7.83 -1.28
C LEU A 83 -8.32 -8.82 -2.01
N GLU A 84 -8.61 -8.58 -3.28
CA GLU A 84 -9.41 -9.47 -4.13
C GLU A 84 -8.64 -10.72 -4.58
N THR A 85 -7.31 -10.69 -4.54
CA THR A 85 -6.48 -11.82 -4.97
C THR A 85 -6.43 -12.89 -3.87
N PRO A 86 -6.69 -14.17 -4.18
CA PRO A 86 -6.56 -15.25 -3.22
C PRO A 86 -5.15 -15.34 -2.63
N GLY A 87 -5.06 -15.79 -1.37
CA GLY A 87 -3.78 -16.02 -0.71
C GLY A 87 -2.87 -17.01 -1.44
N SER A 88 -3.45 -17.99 -2.16
CA SER A 88 -2.69 -18.94 -3.01
C SER A 88 -1.90 -18.25 -4.12
N ASP A 89 -2.42 -17.10 -4.58
CA ASP A 89 -1.86 -16.32 -5.68
C ASP A 89 -1.06 -15.12 -5.13
N GLY A 90 -0.77 -15.13 -3.83
CA GLY A 90 0.03 -14.13 -3.14
C GLY A 90 -0.73 -12.85 -2.76
N GLY A 91 -2.07 -12.88 -2.77
CA GLY A 91 -2.94 -11.78 -2.37
C GLY A 91 -3.32 -11.76 -0.88
N GLY A 92 -4.30 -10.91 -0.55
CA GLY A 92 -4.68 -10.51 0.81
C GLY A 92 -5.92 -11.20 1.39
N GLN A 93 -6.57 -12.11 0.68
CA GLN A 93 -7.62 -12.96 1.25
C GLN A 93 -7.21 -14.43 1.24
N SER A 94 -6.72 -14.91 2.38
CA SER A 94 -6.56 -16.35 2.62
C SER A 94 -7.95 -16.99 2.74
N ARG A 95 -8.20 -18.09 2.01
CA ARG A 95 -9.44 -18.90 2.11
C ARG A 95 -9.53 -19.73 3.40
N ILE A 96 -8.51 -19.66 4.25
CA ILE A 96 -8.53 -20.31 5.56
C ILE A 96 -9.23 -19.34 6.52
N PRO A 97 -10.39 -19.69 7.10
CA PRO A 97 -11.04 -18.85 8.09
C PRO A 97 -10.01 -18.49 9.16
N LEU A 98 -9.81 -17.20 9.40
CA LEU A 98 -9.12 -16.74 10.61
C LEU A 98 -9.82 -17.43 11.78
N LYS A 99 -9.10 -18.28 12.52
CA LYS A 99 -9.62 -18.86 13.77
C LYS A 99 -10.19 -17.67 14.55
N LYS A 100 -11.50 -17.73 14.83
CA LYS A 100 -12.15 -16.77 15.73
C LYS A 100 -11.26 -16.66 16.98
N PRO A 101 -11.01 -15.45 17.53
CA PRO A 101 -10.40 -15.36 18.84
C PRO A 101 -11.24 -16.24 19.76
N THR A 102 -10.62 -17.30 20.28
CA THR A 102 -11.22 -18.11 21.32
C THR A 102 -11.44 -17.14 22.46
N ASN A 103 -12.69 -16.81 22.77
CA ASN A 103 -13.05 -16.10 23.98
C ASN A 103 -12.81 -17.09 25.14
N GLN A 104 -11.53 -17.32 25.47
CA GLN A 104 -11.10 -17.92 26.71
C GLN A 104 -10.89 -16.76 27.68
N ASP A 105 -12.01 -16.22 28.14
CA ASP A 105 -12.11 -15.58 29.45
C ASP A 105 -13.60 -15.49 29.80
N GLN A 106 -14.13 -16.63 30.23
CA GLN A 106 -15.17 -16.70 31.25
C GLN A 106 -15.27 -18.14 31.74
N ALA A 107 -14.33 -18.51 32.61
CA ALA A 107 -14.55 -19.56 33.58
C ALA A 107 -13.79 -19.22 34.87
N ILE A 108 -14.59 -18.84 35.87
CA ILE A 108 -14.36 -18.64 37.31
C ILE A 108 -13.68 -17.32 37.70
#